data_AF-A0A525HME4-F1
#
_entry.id   AF-A0A525HME4-F1
#
_cell.length_a   1.000
_cell.length_b   1.000
_cell.length_c   1.000
_cell.angle_alpha   90.00
_cell.angle_beta   90.00
_cell.angle_gamma   90.00
#
_symmetry.space_group_name_H-M   'P 1'
#
loop_
_entity.id
_entity.type
_entity.pdbx_description
1 polymer ?
#
loop_
_entity_poly.entity_id
_entity_poly.type
_entity_poly.pdbx_seq_one_letter_code
_entity_poly.pdbx_strand_id
1 'polypeptide(L)'
;MASRGALKSGIGENEGFLRHKRLRWAKIAVIVVVVAIVIYAIDNPQPVPSGGTAYGYILGTIGALLILWLTALGIRKRAMTPGAWSLKAWTSAHVYLGLALIVIATLHTGFQFGWNVHTLAYALMLLVIVSGFVGVVLYATLPRLLSDNRGERTETQMVVELRTLDSQLHDAAQSLDGHHAALVRAALADDPFAAGFWQRLAGRFPRGATRDALDVFRRDRIDAEPVIGLLDRRAAMLVRMRRHMRLKAALEGWLYVHVPTTFALIAALTAHIVAVFFYW
;
A
#
# COMPACT_ATOMS: atom_id res chain seq x y z
N MET A 1 28.32 38.74 -27.26
CA MET A 1 27.67 38.96 -25.94
C MET A 1 26.65 37.85 -25.69
N ALA A 2 27.12 36.64 -25.38
CA ALA A 2 26.27 35.47 -25.19
C ALA A 2 26.38 34.94 -23.75
N SER A 3 25.23 34.51 -23.23
CA SER A 3 25.04 33.59 -22.10
C SER A 3 25.35 34.10 -20.68
N ARG A 4 24.32 34.62 -20.01
CA ARG A 4 24.14 34.53 -18.56
C ARG A 4 22.71 34.10 -18.23
N GLY A 5 22.35 32.91 -18.70
CA GLY A 5 20.99 32.38 -18.60
C GLY A 5 20.95 30.86 -18.50
N ALA A 6 21.75 30.25 -17.63
CA ALA A 6 21.60 28.84 -17.25
C ALA A 6 22.38 28.58 -15.97
N LEU A 7 21.65 28.37 -14.85
CA LEU A 7 22.02 27.59 -13.65
C LEU A 7 21.11 27.98 -12.48
N LYS A 8 19.79 27.82 -12.66
CA LYS A 8 18.83 27.67 -11.57
C LYS A 8 17.71 26.70 -11.98
N SER A 9 18.11 25.52 -12.43
CA SER A 9 17.23 24.37 -12.60
C SER A 9 17.92 23.17 -11.99
N GLY A 10 17.46 22.67 -10.84
CA GLY A 10 18.01 21.42 -10.31
C GLY A 10 17.82 21.06 -8.84
N ILE A 11 17.02 21.74 -8.01
CA ILE A 11 16.70 21.23 -6.66
C ILE A 11 15.22 21.44 -6.34
N GLY A 12 14.40 20.69 -7.04
CA GLY A 12 12.97 20.56 -6.79
C GLY A 12 12.50 19.15 -7.16
N GLU A 13 13.35 18.14 -6.94
CA GLU A 13 12.92 16.76 -7.03
C GLU A 13 11.75 16.55 -6.08
N ASN A 14 10.72 15.87 -6.56
CA ASN A 14 9.53 15.46 -5.82
C ASN A 14 9.90 14.90 -4.43
N GLU A 15 9.97 15.76 -3.40
CA GLU A 15 10.31 15.31 -2.05
C GLU A 15 9.32 14.20 -1.66
N GLY A 16 9.78 13.03 -1.24
CA GLY A 16 8.87 11.99 -0.75
C GLY A 16 8.01 12.53 0.41
N PHE A 17 6.81 11.98 0.62
CA PHE A 17 5.94 12.41 1.75
C PHE A 17 6.66 12.30 3.11
N LEU A 18 7.63 11.38 3.25
CA LEU A 18 8.48 11.28 4.43
C LEU A 18 9.33 12.54 4.65
N ARG A 19 9.93 13.11 3.59
CA ARG A 19 10.77 14.33 3.69
C ARG A 19 9.98 15.64 3.64
N HIS A 20 8.65 15.60 3.74
CA HIS A 20 7.78 16.79 3.62
C HIS A 20 8.27 17.97 4.48
N LYS A 21 8.60 19.10 3.82
CA LYS A 21 9.05 20.36 4.46
C LYS A 21 10.18 20.12 5.48
N ARG A 22 11.28 19.48 5.05
CA ARG A 22 12.46 19.18 5.90
C ARG A 22 12.12 18.39 7.17
N LEU A 23 11.33 17.31 7.03
CA LEU A 23 10.95 16.41 8.12
C LEU A 23 10.13 17.09 9.24
N ARG A 24 9.32 18.11 8.91
CA ARG A 24 8.55 18.91 9.89
C ARG A 24 7.79 18.04 10.89
N TRP A 25 7.06 17.04 10.41
CA TRP A 25 6.23 16.17 11.25
C TRP A 25 7.05 15.20 12.10
N ALA A 26 8.22 14.76 11.63
CA ALA A 26 9.15 13.99 12.44
C ALA A 26 9.65 14.82 13.63
N LYS A 27 10.01 16.09 13.40
CA LYS A 27 10.43 17.01 14.46
C LYS A 27 9.32 17.24 15.49
N ILE A 28 8.10 17.46 15.03
CA ILE A 28 6.93 17.61 15.92
C ILE A 28 6.72 16.34 16.74
N ALA A 29 6.73 15.16 16.11
CA ALA A 29 6.58 13.89 16.82
C ALA A 29 7.69 13.68 17.86
N VAL A 30 8.95 13.97 17.52
CA VAL A 30 10.08 13.90 18.46
C VAL A 30 9.88 14.86 19.63
N ILE A 31 9.49 16.12 19.38
CA ILE A 31 9.24 17.09 20.45
C ILE A 31 8.12 16.59 21.38
N VAL A 32 7.01 16.10 20.82
CA VAL A 32 5.89 15.56 21.61
C VAL A 32 6.34 14.37 22.46
N VAL A 33 7.10 13.44 21.87
CA VAL A 33 7.64 12.27 22.59
C VAL A 33 8.61 12.68 23.69
N VAL A 34 9.56 13.57 23.40
CA VAL A 34 10.55 14.05 24.38
C VAL A 34 9.87 14.77 25.54
N VAL A 35 8.92 15.66 25.25
CA VAL A 35 8.15 16.36 26.27
C VAL A 35 7.36 15.38 27.13
N ALA A 36 6.70 14.38 26.53
CA ALA A 36 5.99 13.35 27.27
C ALA A 36 6.93 12.56 28.20
N ILE A 37 8.08 12.09 27.68
CA ILE A 37 9.07 11.37 28.47
C ILE A 37 9.61 12.22 29.62
N VAL A 38 9.97 13.48 29.36
CA VAL A 38 10.52 14.38 30.38
C VAL A 38 9.49 14.64 31.48
N ILE A 39 8.24 14.92 31.13
CA ILE A 39 7.18 15.10 32.13
C ILE A 39 7.00 13.81 32.94
N TYR A 40 6.92 12.65 32.29
CA TYR A 40 6.79 11.36 32.97
C TYR A 40 7.96 11.04 33.90
N ALA A 41 9.18 11.44 33.55
CA ALA A 41 10.38 11.19 34.35
C ALA A 41 10.49 12.12 35.57
N ILE A 42 9.93 13.34 35.49
CA ILE A 42 9.92 14.32 36.57
C ILE A 42 8.72 14.07 37.50
N ASP A 43 7.59 13.64 36.94
CA ASP A 43 6.39 13.31 37.68
C ASP A 43 6.65 12.05 38.53
N ASN A 44 6.52 12.18 39.86
CA ASN A 44 6.65 11.06 40.79
C ASN A 44 5.27 10.79 41.44
N PRO A 45 4.29 10.29 40.68
CA PRO A 45 2.98 10.00 41.24
C PRO A 45 3.08 8.87 42.27
N GLN A 46 2.43 9.08 43.41
CA GLN A 46 2.15 8.07 44.43
C GLN A 46 0.63 7.86 44.43
N PRO A 47 0.09 6.66 44.12
CA PRO A 47 0.75 5.39 43.79
C PRO A 47 1.39 5.38 42.39
N VAL A 48 2.11 4.28 42.08
CA VAL A 48 2.87 4.07 40.84
C VAL A 48 2.16 4.56 39.57
N PRO A 49 2.88 5.15 38.60
CA PRO A 49 2.28 5.65 37.37
C PRO A 49 1.41 4.59 36.69
N SER A 50 0.18 4.96 36.38
CA SER A 50 -0.81 4.10 35.73
C SER A 50 -1.79 4.96 34.94
N GLY A 51 -2.59 4.32 34.08
CA GLY A 51 -3.59 5.00 33.24
C GLY A 51 -4.64 5.79 34.03
N GLY A 52 -4.84 5.47 35.32
CA GLY A 52 -5.76 6.18 36.21
C GLY A 52 -5.17 7.40 36.91
N THR A 53 -3.86 7.68 36.76
CA THR A 53 -3.25 8.92 37.29
C THR A 53 -3.69 10.14 36.48
N ALA A 54 -3.62 11.35 37.05
CA ALA A 54 -3.94 12.57 36.32
C ALA A 54 -3.12 12.71 35.02
N TYR A 55 -1.83 12.38 35.08
CA TYR A 55 -0.95 12.33 33.92
C TYR A 55 -1.37 11.24 32.92
N GLY A 56 -1.71 10.04 33.42
CA GLY A 56 -2.28 8.96 32.64
C GLY A 56 -3.54 9.37 31.87
N TYR A 57 -4.50 10.05 32.49
CA TYR A 57 -5.72 10.55 31.83
C TYR A 57 -5.44 11.56 30.73
N ILE A 58 -4.47 12.46 30.92
CA ILE A 58 -4.07 13.42 29.90
C ILE A 58 -3.46 12.69 28.70
N LEU A 59 -2.53 11.76 28.93
CA LEU A 59 -1.93 10.96 27.86
C LEU A 59 -2.96 10.07 27.15
N GLY A 60 -3.89 9.47 27.90
CA GLY A 60 -4.97 8.65 27.37
C GLY A 60 -5.90 9.46 26.46
N THR A 61 -6.26 10.67 26.88
CA THR A 61 -7.08 11.61 26.10
C THR A 61 -6.36 12.05 24.83
N ILE A 62 -5.08 12.46 24.94
CA ILE A 62 -4.26 12.83 23.78
C ILE A 62 -4.12 11.63 22.83
N GLY A 63 -3.86 10.44 23.34
CA GLY A 63 -3.76 9.20 22.57
C GLY A 63 -5.04 8.87 21.82
N ALA A 64 -6.19 8.93 22.49
CA ALA A 64 -7.50 8.68 21.88
C ALA A 64 -7.80 9.69 20.76
N LEU A 65 -7.60 10.99 21.02
CA LEU A 65 -7.78 12.04 20.01
C LEU A 65 -6.82 11.85 18.82
N LEU A 66 -5.57 11.46 19.07
CA LEU A 66 -4.61 11.14 18.02
C LEU A 66 -5.08 9.94 17.17
N ILE A 67 -5.56 8.85 17.78
CA ILE A 67 -6.08 7.67 17.06
C ILE A 67 -7.26 8.06 16.16
N LEU A 68 -8.21 8.84 16.67
CA LEU A 68 -9.36 9.33 15.89
C LEU A 68 -8.90 10.23 14.74
N TRP A 69 -7.97 11.15 15.00
CA TRP A 69 -7.41 12.04 13.99
C TRP A 69 -6.62 11.28 12.91
N LEU A 70 -5.86 10.26 13.30
CA LEU A 70 -5.12 9.38 12.40
C LEU A 70 -6.08 8.62 11.48
N THR A 71 -7.20 8.13 12.01
CA THR A 71 -8.25 7.45 11.24
C THR A 71 -8.93 8.38 10.24
N ALA A 72 -9.05 9.67 10.55
CA ALA A 72 -9.64 10.65 9.65
C ALA A 72 -8.91 10.78 8.29
N LEU A 73 -7.66 10.29 8.17
CA LEU A 73 -6.99 10.16 6.87
C LEU A 73 -7.82 9.31 5.86
N GLY A 74 -8.52 8.28 6.34
CA GLY A 74 -9.37 7.43 5.50
C GLY A 74 -10.53 8.18 4.86
N ILE A 75 -11.14 9.10 5.61
CA ILE A 75 -12.21 9.99 5.12
C ILE A 75 -11.62 11.01 4.15
N ARG A 76 -10.48 11.59 4.51
CA ARG A 76 -9.82 12.65 3.75
C ARG A 76 -9.34 12.20 2.37
N LYS A 77 -8.94 10.93 2.21
CA LYS A 77 -8.62 10.36 0.89
C LYS A 77 -9.79 10.45 -0.11
N ARG A 78 -11.03 10.65 0.35
CA ARG A 78 -12.23 10.80 -0.49
C ARG A 78 -12.61 12.26 -0.77
N ALA A 79 -12.01 13.22 -0.05
CA ALA A 79 -12.25 14.66 -0.20
C ALA A 79 -10.92 15.40 -0.37
N MET A 80 -10.34 15.34 -1.58
CA MET A 80 -9.06 15.98 -1.87
C MET A 80 -9.19 17.50 -1.94
N THR A 81 -8.50 18.22 -1.05
CA THR A 81 -8.38 19.68 -1.06
C THR A 81 -6.92 20.13 -1.30
N PRO A 82 -6.67 21.14 -2.16
CA PRO A 82 -5.35 21.76 -2.30
C PRO A 82 -5.01 22.67 -1.10
N GLY A 83 -3.72 22.90 -0.80
CA GLY A 83 -3.26 23.87 0.21
C GLY A 83 -2.27 23.34 1.27
N ALA A 84 -2.12 24.09 2.38
CA ALA A 84 -1.20 23.79 3.49
C ALA A 84 -1.46 22.44 4.16
N TRP A 85 -2.70 21.98 4.09
CA TRP A 85 -3.14 20.64 4.45
C TRP A 85 -3.13 19.74 3.23
N SER A 86 -2.03 19.60 2.49
CA SER A 86 -2.03 18.67 1.33
C SER A 86 -2.22 17.22 1.78
N LEU A 87 -2.68 16.32 0.89
CA LEU A 87 -2.74 14.88 1.19
C LEU A 87 -1.35 14.35 1.62
N LYS A 88 -0.29 14.83 0.95
CA LYS A 88 1.11 14.56 1.28
C LYS A 88 1.49 14.95 2.71
N ALA A 89 1.09 16.16 3.15
CA ALA A 89 1.35 16.63 4.51
C ALA A 89 0.65 15.77 5.56
N TRP A 90 -0.60 15.39 5.31
CA TRP A 90 -1.38 14.55 6.22
C TRP A 90 -0.88 13.11 6.28
N THR A 91 -0.47 12.53 5.16
CA THR A 91 0.17 11.20 5.17
C THR A 91 1.49 11.23 5.94
N SER A 92 2.31 12.28 5.79
CA SER A 92 3.52 12.48 6.59
C SER A 92 3.20 12.55 8.08
N ALA A 93 2.25 13.40 8.46
CA ALA A 93 1.78 13.52 9.84
C ALA A 93 1.24 12.20 10.40
N HIS A 94 0.45 11.47 9.62
CA HIS A 94 -0.13 10.20 10.02
C HIS A 94 0.95 9.16 10.36
N VAL A 95 2.01 9.09 9.55
CA VAL A 95 3.13 8.19 9.83
C VAL A 95 3.85 8.60 11.12
N TYR A 96 4.31 9.86 11.22
CA TYR A 96 5.13 10.27 12.38
C TYR A 96 4.35 10.35 13.69
N LEU A 97 3.09 10.82 13.67
CA LEU A 97 2.23 10.83 14.86
C LEU A 97 1.77 9.42 15.25
N GLY A 98 1.58 8.52 14.27
CA GLY A 98 1.36 7.10 14.53
C GLY A 98 2.54 6.44 15.26
N LEU A 99 3.78 6.84 14.97
CA LEU A 99 4.96 6.38 15.73
C LEU A 99 5.01 6.96 17.14
N ALA A 100 4.65 8.23 17.30
CA ALA A 100 4.60 8.87 18.62
C ALA A 100 3.59 8.16 19.56
N LEU A 101 2.50 7.60 19.02
CA LEU A 101 1.51 6.85 19.78
C LEU A 101 2.10 5.64 20.52
N ILE A 102 3.15 4.99 20.01
CA ILE A 102 3.81 3.89 20.72
C ILE A 102 4.26 4.37 22.10
N VAL A 103 4.96 5.51 22.14
CA VAL A 103 5.47 6.07 23.40
C VAL A 103 4.33 6.60 24.26
N ILE A 104 3.43 7.41 23.68
CA ILE A 104 2.31 8.02 24.42
C ILE A 104 1.44 6.95 25.09
N ALA A 105 1.07 5.89 24.36
CA ALA A 105 0.26 4.81 24.90
C ALA A 105 1.03 3.98 25.94
N THR A 106 2.33 3.73 25.72
CA THR A 106 3.15 3.00 26.71
C THR A 106 3.22 3.77 28.03
N LEU A 107 3.49 5.08 27.98
CA LEU A 107 3.51 5.94 29.16
C LEU A 107 2.14 6.02 29.83
N HIS A 108 1.05 6.07 29.05
CA HIS A 108 -0.31 6.01 29.58
C HIS A 108 -0.56 4.72 30.38
N THR A 109 -0.12 3.55 29.88
CA THR A 109 -0.30 2.29 30.62
C THR A 109 0.56 2.19 31.89
N GLY A 110 1.55 3.06 32.06
CA GLY A 110 2.53 2.92 33.15
C GLY A 110 3.33 1.62 33.08
N PHE A 111 3.48 1.04 31.88
CA PHE A 111 4.12 -0.26 31.63
C PHE A 111 3.40 -1.46 32.27
N GLN A 112 2.12 -1.31 32.60
CA GLN A 112 1.30 -2.38 33.19
C GLN A 112 0.45 -3.06 32.11
N PHE A 113 0.71 -4.35 31.86
CA PHE A 113 0.00 -5.15 30.86
C PHE A 113 -0.65 -6.37 31.51
N GLY A 114 -1.84 -6.73 31.05
CA GLY A 114 -2.59 -7.88 31.55
C GLY A 114 -3.58 -8.42 30.52
N TRP A 115 -4.34 -9.46 30.85
CA TRP A 115 -5.35 -10.03 29.94
C TRP A 115 -6.67 -9.26 30.02
N ASN A 116 -6.70 -8.07 29.41
CA ASN A 116 -7.85 -7.17 29.47
C ASN A 116 -8.01 -6.33 28.18
N VAL A 117 -9.11 -5.58 28.10
CA VAL A 117 -9.43 -4.73 26.95
C VAL A 117 -8.39 -3.62 26.72
N HIS A 118 -7.72 -3.14 27.79
CA HIS A 118 -6.66 -2.12 27.70
C HIS A 118 -5.46 -2.65 26.91
N THR A 119 -5.00 -3.85 27.24
CA THR A 119 -3.87 -4.51 26.57
C THR A 119 -4.25 -4.95 25.16
N LEU A 120 -5.50 -5.37 24.93
CA LEU A 120 -6.01 -5.64 23.59
C LEU A 120 -5.97 -4.39 22.70
N ALA A 121 -6.43 -3.23 23.20
CA ALA A 121 -6.38 -1.96 22.47
C ALA A 121 -4.92 -1.57 22.15
N TYR A 122 -4.00 -1.74 23.09
CA TYR A 122 -2.57 -1.52 22.86
C TYR A 122 -1.98 -2.47 21.80
N ALA A 123 -2.30 -3.77 21.86
CA ALA A 123 -1.83 -4.75 20.89
C ALA A 123 -2.36 -4.48 19.47
N LEU A 124 -3.65 -4.13 19.35
CA LEU A 124 -4.25 -3.73 18.07
C LEU A 124 -3.61 -2.44 17.53
N MET A 125 -3.32 -1.47 18.40
CA MET A 125 -2.62 -0.25 18.01
C MET A 125 -1.24 -0.56 17.43
N LEU A 126 -0.45 -1.42 18.10
CA LEU A 126 0.84 -1.86 17.58
C LEU A 126 0.70 -2.58 16.23
N LEU A 127 -0.31 -3.44 16.05
CA LEU A 127 -0.55 -4.13 14.79
C LEU A 127 -0.91 -3.16 13.65
N VAL A 128 -1.70 -2.11 13.93
CA VAL A 128 -1.99 -1.03 12.97
C VAL A 128 -0.71 -0.27 12.62
N ILE A 129 0.15 0.04 13.59
CA ILE A 129 1.41 0.76 13.33
C ILE A 129 2.38 -0.09 12.51
N VAL A 130 2.56 -1.37 12.85
CA VAL A 130 3.40 -2.32 12.10
C VAL A 130 2.90 -2.48 10.66
N SER A 131 1.59 -2.70 10.48
CA SER A 131 1.00 -2.74 9.13
C SER A 131 1.11 -1.40 8.40
N GLY A 132 1.11 -0.27 9.12
CA GLY A 132 1.38 1.07 8.59
C GLY A 132 2.78 1.22 7.99
N PHE A 133 3.81 0.65 8.63
CA PHE A 133 5.16 0.60 8.07
C PHE A 133 5.23 -0.14 6.73
N VAL A 134 4.55 -1.29 6.63
CA VAL A 134 4.42 -2.01 5.35
C VAL A 134 3.75 -1.11 4.31
N GLY A 135 2.69 -0.39 4.70
CA GLY A 135 2.02 0.60 3.87
C GLY A 135 2.94 1.70 3.35
N VAL A 136 3.83 2.23 4.19
CA VAL A 136 4.84 3.24 3.80
C VAL A 136 5.75 2.70 2.69
N VAL A 137 6.26 1.47 2.85
CA VAL A 137 7.12 0.82 1.84
C VAL A 137 6.35 0.62 0.54
N LEU A 138 5.12 0.08 0.60
CA LEU A 138 4.29 -0.15 -0.58
C LEU A 138 3.94 1.15 -1.31
N TYR A 139 3.54 2.20 -0.59
CA TYR A 139 3.22 3.51 -1.20
C TYR A 139 4.44 4.24 -1.76
N ALA A 140 5.62 4.05 -1.18
CA ALA A 140 6.84 4.65 -1.70
C ALA A 140 7.35 3.97 -2.98
N THR A 141 7.08 2.67 -3.14
CA THR A 141 7.67 1.84 -4.21
C THR A 141 6.69 1.48 -5.32
N LEU A 142 5.49 1.01 -4.99
CA LEU A 142 4.53 0.47 -5.96
C LEU A 142 4.07 1.49 -7.02
N PRO A 143 3.81 2.78 -6.73
CA PRO A 143 3.37 3.72 -7.75
C PRO A 143 4.39 3.89 -8.88
N ARG A 144 5.69 3.89 -8.54
CA ARG A 144 6.77 3.93 -9.54
C ARG A 144 6.81 2.64 -10.35
N LEU A 145 6.78 1.48 -9.69
CA LEU A 145 6.75 0.18 -10.36
C LEU A 145 5.52 0.00 -11.27
N LEU A 146 4.35 0.50 -10.88
CA LEU A 146 3.13 0.49 -11.67
C LEU A 146 3.24 1.44 -12.88
N SER A 147 3.88 2.60 -12.70
CA SER A 147 4.16 3.54 -13.79
C SER A 147 5.15 2.94 -14.79
N ASP A 148 6.30 2.46 -14.31
CA ASP A 148 7.36 1.85 -15.14
C ASP A 148 6.84 0.63 -15.91
N ASN A 149 5.98 -0.18 -15.29
CA ASN A 149 5.39 -1.34 -15.93
C ASN A 149 4.37 -0.97 -17.03
N ARG A 150 3.71 0.19 -16.93
CA ARG A 150 2.78 0.70 -17.94
C ARG A 150 3.49 1.48 -19.05
N GLY A 151 4.65 2.07 -18.75
CA GLY A 151 5.29 3.04 -19.65
C GLY A 151 4.34 4.22 -19.91
N GLU A 152 4.20 4.61 -21.17
CA GLU A 152 3.31 5.69 -21.60
C GLU A 152 1.83 5.27 -21.74
N ARG A 153 1.50 4.01 -21.45
CA ARG A 153 0.16 3.47 -21.62
C ARG A 153 -0.70 3.64 -20.36
N THR A 154 -1.99 3.83 -20.55
CA THR A 154 -2.98 3.63 -19.50
C THR A 154 -3.29 2.15 -19.31
N GLU A 155 -3.92 1.80 -18.19
CA GLU A 155 -4.37 0.43 -17.95
C GLU A 155 -5.39 -0.03 -19.01
N THR A 156 -6.32 0.85 -19.38
CA THR A 156 -7.28 0.58 -20.45
C THR A 156 -6.57 0.34 -21.78
N GLN A 157 -5.55 1.14 -22.11
CA GLN A 157 -4.77 0.94 -23.34
C GLN A 157 -4.01 -0.39 -23.34
N MET A 158 -3.51 -0.86 -22.20
CA MET A 158 -2.90 -2.19 -22.12
C MET A 158 -3.91 -3.30 -22.46
N VAL A 159 -5.14 -3.21 -21.95
CA VAL A 159 -6.19 -4.19 -22.25
C VAL A 159 -6.59 -4.12 -23.72
N VAL A 160 -6.71 -2.92 -24.28
CA VAL A 160 -7.03 -2.72 -25.70
C VAL A 160 -5.94 -3.32 -26.60
N GLU A 161 -4.66 -3.05 -26.30
CA GLU A 161 -3.53 -3.62 -27.05
C GLU A 161 -3.52 -5.15 -27.02
N LEU A 162 -3.86 -5.76 -25.87
CA LEU A 162 -4.03 -7.23 -25.81
C LEU A 162 -5.15 -7.71 -26.72
N ARG A 163 -6.32 -7.04 -26.72
CA ARG A 163 -7.44 -7.40 -27.60
C ARG A 163 -7.12 -7.22 -29.08
N THR A 164 -6.33 -6.20 -29.43
CA THR A 164 -5.84 -6.01 -30.80
C THR A 164 -4.91 -7.14 -31.21
N LEU A 165 -4.00 -7.57 -30.34
CA LEU A 165 -3.14 -8.74 -30.59
C LEU A 165 -3.96 -10.01 -30.74
N ASP A 166 -5.00 -10.19 -29.92
CA ASP A 166 -5.90 -11.35 -29.98
C ASP A 166 -6.64 -11.41 -31.33
N SER A 167 -7.13 -10.26 -31.83
CA SER A 167 -7.75 -10.18 -33.16
C SER A 167 -6.76 -10.52 -34.28
N GLN A 168 -5.55 -9.93 -34.25
CA GLN A 168 -4.52 -10.20 -35.25
C GLN A 168 -4.09 -11.68 -35.25
N LEU A 169 -3.99 -12.29 -34.07
CA LEU A 169 -3.71 -13.72 -33.93
C LEU A 169 -4.83 -14.58 -34.48
N HIS A 170 -6.08 -14.21 -34.24
CA HIS A 170 -7.23 -14.92 -34.77
C HIS A 170 -7.22 -14.93 -36.30
N ASP A 171 -6.96 -13.78 -36.93
CA ASP A 171 -6.91 -13.65 -38.38
C ASP A 171 -5.73 -14.41 -38.99
N ALA A 172 -4.53 -14.28 -38.40
CA ALA A 172 -3.34 -14.99 -38.86
C ALA A 172 -3.49 -16.52 -38.78
N ALA A 173 -4.20 -17.01 -37.76
CA ALA A 173 -4.42 -18.44 -37.54
C ALA A 173 -5.34 -19.11 -38.57
N GLN A 174 -6.12 -18.34 -39.35
CA GLN A 174 -7.01 -18.90 -40.39
C GLN A 174 -6.25 -19.61 -41.51
N SER A 175 -4.98 -19.24 -41.73
CA SER A 175 -4.11 -19.84 -42.75
C SER A 175 -3.39 -21.12 -42.30
N LEU A 176 -3.51 -21.48 -41.02
CA LEU A 176 -2.83 -22.64 -40.44
C LEU A 176 -3.63 -23.93 -40.63
N ASP A 177 -2.95 -25.06 -40.53
CA ASP A 177 -3.61 -26.36 -40.44
C ASP A 177 -4.37 -26.52 -39.10
N GLY A 178 -5.25 -27.53 -39.05
CA GLY A 178 -6.17 -27.73 -37.94
C GLY A 178 -5.50 -27.89 -36.57
N HIS A 179 -4.30 -28.49 -36.51
CA HIS A 179 -3.56 -28.68 -35.26
C HIS A 179 -3.05 -27.35 -34.71
N HIS A 180 -2.32 -26.59 -35.52
CA HIS A 180 -1.75 -25.30 -35.11
C HIS A 180 -2.82 -24.23 -34.85
N ALA A 181 -3.89 -24.22 -35.66
CA ALA A 181 -5.02 -23.35 -35.41
C ALA A 181 -5.71 -23.66 -34.06
N ALA A 182 -5.74 -24.94 -33.63
CA ALA A 182 -6.29 -25.30 -32.32
C ALA A 182 -5.45 -24.77 -31.15
N LEU A 183 -4.12 -24.75 -31.27
CA LEU A 183 -3.22 -24.18 -30.28
C LEU A 183 -3.44 -22.67 -30.12
N VAL A 184 -3.59 -21.94 -31.23
CA VAL A 184 -3.91 -20.50 -31.18
C VAL A 184 -5.28 -20.27 -30.54
N ARG A 185 -6.30 -21.07 -30.89
CA ARG A 185 -7.63 -20.97 -30.24
C ARG A 185 -7.55 -21.21 -28.74
N ALA A 186 -6.78 -22.20 -28.29
CA ALA A 186 -6.56 -22.45 -26.86
C ALA A 186 -5.85 -21.26 -26.18
N ALA A 187 -4.86 -20.65 -26.84
CA ALA A 187 -4.21 -19.45 -26.35
C ALA A 187 -5.18 -18.27 -26.21
N LEU A 188 -6.06 -18.06 -27.20
CA LEU A 188 -7.07 -16.98 -27.19
C LEU A 188 -8.17 -17.22 -26.14
N ALA A 189 -8.51 -18.47 -25.86
CA ALA A 189 -9.48 -18.84 -24.83
C ALA A 189 -8.94 -18.71 -23.38
N ASP A 190 -7.62 -18.62 -23.21
CA ASP A 190 -6.97 -18.44 -21.90
C ASP A 190 -7.32 -17.05 -21.34
N ASP A 191 -8.11 -17.01 -20.26
CA ASP A 191 -8.46 -15.77 -19.56
C ASP A 191 -7.29 -15.31 -18.67
N PRO A 192 -6.61 -14.20 -19.02
CA PRO A 192 -5.47 -13.72 -18.24
C PRO A 192 -5.87 -13.17 -16.86
N PHE A 193 -7.16 -12.91 -16.62
CA PHE A 193 -7.68 -12.34 -15.37
C PHE A 193 -8.28 -13.38 -14.41
N ALA A 194 -8.40 -14.65 -14.82
CA ALA A 194 -9.00 -15.72 -14.03
C ALA A 194 -8.27 -16.00 -12.69
N ALA A 195 -7.00 -15.61 -12.56
CA ALA A 195 -6.23 -15.82 -11.34
C ALA A 195 -6.92 -15.16 -10.13
N GLY A 196 -7.10 -15.90 -9.04
CA GLY A 196 -7.66 -15.37 -7.79
C GLY A 196 -6.72 -14.40 -7.07
N PHE A 197 -7.23 -13.68 -6.06
CA PHE A 197 -6.45 -12.70 -5.29
C PHE A 197 -5.12 -13.26 -4.75
N TRP A 198 -5.16 -14.42 -4.09
CA TRP A 198 -3.97 -15.05 -3.52
C TRP A 198 -2.95 -15.50 -4.57
N GLN A 199 -3.41 -15.95 -5.74
CA GLN A 199 -2.55 -16.33 -6.87
C GLN A 199 -1.84 -15.11 -7.45
N ARG A 200 -2.57 -14.00 -7.63
CA ARG A 200 -2.01 -12.72 -8.08
C ARG A 200 -0.95 -12.20 -7.10
N LEU A 201 -1.24 -12.23 -5.80
CA LEU A 201 -0.32 -11.77 -4.76
C LEU A 201 0.97 -12.61 -4.71
N ALA A 202 0.83 -13.94 -4.73
CA ALA A 202 1.95 -14.87 -4.74
C ALA A 202 2.76 -14.86 -6.06
N GLY A 203 2.24 -14.21 -7.11
CA GLY A 203 2.82 -14.25 -8.44
C GLY A 203 2.77 -15.64 -9.10
N ARG A 204 1.92 -16.52 -8.59
CA ARG A 204 1.74 -17.88 -9.09
C ARG A 204 0.65 -17.88 -10.14
N PHE A 205 1.05 -17.77 -11.40
CA PHE A 205 0.16 -17.93 -12.54
C PHE A 205 0.45 -19.28 -13.22
N PRO A 206 -0.58 -20.02 -13.66
CA PRO A 206 -0.37 -21.20 -14.49
C PRO A 206 0.50 -20.87 -15.70
N ARG A 207 1.24 -21.88 -16.20
CA ARG A 207 1.74 -21.82 -17.58
C ARG A 207 0.51 -21.58 -18.46
N GLY A 208 0.56 -20.50 -19.23
CA GLY A 208 -0.57 -20.07 -20.06
C GLY A 208 -0.46 -20.68 -21.45
N ALA A 209 -1.60 -20.99 -22.06
CA ALA A 209 -1.68 -21.67 -23.34
C ALA A 209 -0.92 -20.96 -24.48
N THR A 210 -0.65 -19.65 -24.35
CA THR A 210 0.22 -18.91 -25.30
C THR A 210 1.67 -19.38 -25.29
N ARG A 211 2.24 -19.68 -24.11
CA ARG A 211 3.61 -20.19 -24.03
C ARG A 211 3.67 -21.62 -24.54
N ASP A 212 2.67 -22.43 -24.20
CA ASP A 212 2.60 -23.80 -24.68
C ASP A 212 2.46 -23.84 -26.21
N ALA A 213 1.65 -22.95 -26.81
CA ALA A 213 1.59 -22.78 -28.26
C ALA A 213 2.96 -22.37 -28.84
N LEU A 214 3.62 -21.35 -28.29
CA LEU A 214 4.95 -20.93 -28.72
C LEU A 214 5.98 -22.06 -28.70
N ASP A 215 5.99 -22.87 -27.65
CA ASP A 215 6.93 -23.99 -27.50
C ASP A 215 6.68 -25.06 -28.58
N VAL A 216 5.42 -25.34 -28.94
CA VAL A 216 5.06 -26.27 -30.01
C VAL A 216 5.44 -25.72 -31.39
N PHE A 217 5.09 -24.48 -31.71
CA PHE A 217 5.44 -23.86 -33.00
C PHE A 217 6.95 -23.84 -33.25
N ARG A 218 7.74 -23.53 -32.20
CA ARG A 218 9.21 -23.56 -32.27
C ARG A 218 9.76 -24.97 -32.41
N ARG A 219 9.16 -25.95 -31.73
CA ARG A 219 9.53 -27.36 -31.82
C ARG A 219 9.28 -27.93 -33.23
N ASP A 220 8.12 -27.61 -33.80
CA ASP A 220 7.68 -28.15 -35.09
C ASP A 220 8.29 -27.40 -36.28
N ARG A 221 9.05 -26.31 -36.02
CA ARG A 221 9.75 -25.48 -37.03
C ARG A 221 8.81 -25.01 -38.14
N ILE A 222 7.59 -24.66 -37.77
CA ILE A 222 6.58 -24.13 -38.68
C ILE A 222 7.06 -22.78 -39.23
N ASP A 223 7.05 -22.62 -40.55
CA ASP A 223 7.30 -21.34 -41.21
C ASP A 223 6.05 -20.44 -41.14
N ALA A 224 5.72 -20.01 -39.92
CA ALA A 224 4.60 -19.11 -39.62
C ALA A 224 5.11 -17.91 -38.81
N GLU A 225 6.13 -17.25 -39.34
CA GLU A 225 6.76 -16.07 -38.72
C GLU A 225 5.75 -14.99 -38.26
N PRO A 226 4.66 -14.69 -39.00
CA PRO A 226 3.65 -13.75 -38.53
C PRO A 226 2.95 -14.20 -37.24
N VAL A 227 2.61 -15.49 -37.12
CA VAL A 227 1.90 -16.05 -35.96
C VAL A 227 2.84 -16.13 -34.75
N ILE A 228 4.07 -16.60 -34.96
CA ILE A 228 5.08 -16.70 -33.90
C ILE A 228 5.37 -15.30 -33.32
N GLY A 229 5.58 -14.31 -34.19
CA GLY A 229 5.81 -12.93 -33.76
C GLY A 229 4.64 -12.32 -32.98
N LEU A 230 3.40 -12.63 -33.38
CA LEU A 230 2.21 -12.21 -32.65
C LEU A 230 2.05 -12.92 -31.29
N LEU A 231 2.34 -14.24 -31.22
CA LEU A 231 2.31 -15.00 -29.97
C LEU A 231 3.37 -14.49 -28.98
N ASP A 232 4.58 -14.17 -29.46
CA ASP A 232 5.65 -13.60 -28.64
C ASP A 232 5.24 -12.23 -28.07
N ARG A 233 4.64 -11.37 -28.90
CA ARG A 233 4.10 -10.07 -28.45
C ARG A 233 3.00 -10.24 -27.42
N ARG A 234 2.06 -11.19 -27.63
CA ARG A 234 1.01 -11.52 -26.67
C ARG A 234 1.61 -12.01 -25.35
N ALA A 235 2.55 -12.95 -25.40
CA ALA A 235 3.21 -13.50 -24.21
C ALA A 235 3.92 -12.40 -23.39
N ALA A 236 4.64 -11.49 -24.06
CA ALA A 236 5.27 -10.33 -23.42
C ALA A 236 4.23 -9.40 -22.77
N MET A 237 3.09 -9.19 -23.44
CA MET A 237 2.00 -8.37 -22.91
C MET A 237 1.36 -8.99 -21.68
N LEU A 238 1.10 -10.30 -21.70
CA LEU A 238 0.57 -11.06 -20.56
C LEU A 238 1.51 -11.00 -19.35
N VAL A 239 2.82 -11.08 -19.55
CA VAL A 239 3.81 -10.93 -18.46
C VAL A 239 3.70 -9.54 -17.82
N ARG A 240 3.61 -8.48 -18.64
CA ARG A 240 3.43 -7.10 -18.14
C ARG A 240 2.12 -6.95 -17.37
N MET A 241 1.02 -7.49 -17.88
CA MET A 241 -0.29 -7.42 -17.21
C MET A 241 -0.29 -8.21 -15.89
N ARG A 242 0.27 -9.42 -15.86
CA ARG A 242 0.41 -10.23 -14.64
C ARG A 242 1.24 -9.51 -13.58
N ARG A 243 2.34 -8.84 -13.98
CA ARG A 243 3.12 -7.98 -13.07
C ARG A 243 2.29 -6.81 -12.55
N HIS A 244 1.51 -6.14 -13.40
CA HIS A 244 0.62 -5.06 -13.00
C HIS A 244 -0.42 -5.51 -11.96
N MET A 245 -1.09 -6.65 -12.22
CA MET A 245 -2.07 -7.23 -11.31
C MET A 245 -1.46 -7.63 -9.96
N ARG A 246 -0.26 -8.20 -9.94
CA ARG A 246 0.46 -8.53 -8.70
C ARG A 246 0.75 -7.30 -7.86
N LEU A 247 1.22 -6.22 -8.48
CA LEU A 247 1.51 -4.96 -7.79
C LEU A 247 0.23 -4.33 -7.22
N LYS A 248 -0.89 -4.37 -7.96
CA LYS A 248 -2.19 -3.93 -7.44
C LYS A 248 -2.69 -4.80 -6.28
N ALA A 249 -2.62 -6.13 -6.43
CA ALA A 249 -3.05 -7.07 -5.40
C ALA A 249 -2.27 -6.88 -4.09
N ALA A 250 -0.99 -6.50 -4.14
CA ALA A 250 -0.21 -6.16 -2.96
C ALA A 250 -0.76 -4.92 -2.22
N LEU A 251 -1.17 -3.88 -2.95
CA LEU A 251 -1.77 -2.68 -2.36
C LEU A 251 -3.16 -2.98 -1.76
N GLU A 252 -3.97 -3.74 -2.48
CA GLU A 252 -5.30 -4.19 -2.03
C GLU A 252 -5.19 -5.06 -0.77
N GLY A 253 -4.25 -6.01 -0.75
CA GLY A 253 -4.01 -6.89 0.39
C GLY A 253 -3.60 -6.13 1.64
N TRP A 254 -2.71 -5.13 1.49
CA TRP A 254 -2.34 -4.27 2.60
C TRP A 254 -3.54 -3.48 3.15
N LEU A 255 -4.38 -2.90 2.28
CA LEU A 255 -5.60 -2.21 2.72
C LEU A 255 -6.57 -3.14 3.46
N TYR A 256 -6.70 -4.39 2.99
CA TYR A 256 -7.56 -5.41 3.61
C TYR A 256 -7.09 -5.84 5.00
N VAL A 257 -5.82 -5.65 5.35
CA VAL A 257 -5.32 -5.88 6.71
C VAL A 257 -5.42 -4.60 7.53
N HIS A 258 -4.82 -3.51 7.04
CA HIS A 258 -4.65 -2.28 7.82
C HIS A 258 -5.98 -1.63 8.21
N VAL A 259 -6.96 -1.60 7.29
CA VAL A 259 -8.24 -0.92 7.52
C VAL A 259 -9.11 -1.68 8.54
N PRO A 260 -9.38 -2.98 8.39
CA PRO A 260 -10.14 -3.73 9.40
C PRO A 260 -9.49 -3.73 10.77
N THR A 261 -8.15 -3.85 10.87
CA THR A 261 -7.46 -3.74 12.17
C THR A 261 -7.65 -2.35 12.80
N THR A 262 -7.71 -1.29 12.00
CA THR A 262 -8.02 0.06 12.50
C THR A 262 -9.44 0.15 13.07
N PHE A 263 -10.43 -0.47 12.41
CA PHE A 263 -11.79 -0.54 12.96
C PHE A 263 -11.85 -1.36 14.26
N ALA A 264 -11.14 -2.49 14.32
CA ALA A 264 -11.02 -3.28 15.53
C ALA A 264 -10.36 -2.48 16.67
N LEU A 265 -9.31 -1.71 16.37
CA LEU A 265 -8.68 -0.80 17.32
C LEU A 265 -9.67 0.24 17.86
N ILE A 266 -10.49 0.86 17.00
CA ILE A 266 -11.50 1.84 17.43
C ILE A 266 -12.54 1.18 18.33
N ALA A 267 -13.02 -0.01 17.98
CA ALA A 267 -13.97 -0.74 18.81
C ALA A 267 -13.36 -1.08 20.20
N ALA A 268 -12.12 -1.56 20.22
CA ALA A 268 -11.40 -1.86 21.46
C ALA A 268 -11.11 -0.60 22.28
N LEU A 269 -10.76 0.53 21.64
CA LEU A 269 -10.56 1.82 22.29
C LEU A 269 -11.85 2.32 22.93
N THR A 270 -12.98 2.24 22.23
CA THR A 270 -14.29 2.60 22.79
C THR A 270 -14.64 1.72 23.98
N ALA A 271 -14.47 0.41 23.86
CA ALA A 271 -14.71 -0.52 24.96
C ALA A 271 -13.79 -0.24 26.16
N HIS A 272 -12.52 0.09 25.91
CA HIS A 272 -11.56 0.50 26.93
C HIS A 272 -12.01 1.78 27.65
N ILE A 273 -12.40 2.83 26.92
CA ILE A 273 -12.86 4.09 27.50
C ILE A 273 -14.12 3.85 28.35
N VAL A 274 -15.11 3.14 27.81
CA VAL A 274 -16.34 2.78 28.54
C VAL A 274 -16.00 1.96 29.79
N ALA A 275 -15.10 0.98 29.69
CA ALA A 275 -14.71 0.16 30.84
C ALA A 275 -14.11 1.00 31.98
N VAL A 276 -13.26 1.97 31.64
CA VAL A 276 -12.65 2.89 32.62
C VAL A 276 -13.68 3.79 33.29
N PHE A 277 -14.75 4.23 32.60
CA PHE A 277 -15.74 5.13 33.18
C PHE A 277 -16.89 4.43 33.92
N PHE A 278 -17.13 3.14 33.67
CA PHE A 278 -18.26 2.40 34.24
C PHE A 278 -17.86 1.37 35.30
N TYR A 279 -16.65 0.79 35.21
CA TYR A 279 -16.20 -0.29 36.12
C TYR A 279 -15.05 0.14 37.04
N TRP A 280 -14.71 1.44 37.04
CA TRP A 280 -13.74 2.07 37.93
C TRP A 280 -14.36 3.37 38.46
#